data_AF-A0A0M6ZI18-F1
#
_entry.id   AF-A0A0M6ZI18-F1
#
_cell.length_a   1.000
_cell.length_b   1.000
_cell.length_c   1.000
_cell.angle_alpha   90.00
_cell.angle_beta   90.00
_cell.angle_gamma   90.00
#
_symmetry.space_group_name_H-M   'P 1'
#
loop_
_entity.id
_entity.type
_entity.pdbx_description
1 polymer ?
#
loop_
_entity_poly.entity_id
_entity_poly.type
_entity_poly.pdbx_seq_one_letter_code
_entity_poly.pdbx_strand_id
1 'polypeptide(L)'
;MPPAAKKTAIQWPKLSGPHICMGAGQQALDLARKGLLSAAEMRGESLSQAEIATVFEFIAASQNLFDIYRSNYEACGQVHKKQPFVGANKDFFAMSVLRFLCFDIVRKVFDRQIARTDDNWEIEFLHAFSLYICQTSNAGFVEDLSSAYRMLAKEHGNSITAVTIANDRTIREIVARAADDFPSDHTDFVNFSNAVNKALSDRYNNYGPSPIKVSEPLVEKFFSQLWSDSKRNYFRQIALG
;
A
#
# COMPACT_ATOMS: atom_id res chain seq x y z
N MET A 1 39.63 -19.51 3.69
CA MET A 1 38.50 -18.94 2.93
C MET A 1 37.30 -18.88 3.85
N PRO A 2 36.71 -17.69 4.12
CA PRO A 2 35.49 -17.63 4.91
C PRO A 2 34.31 -18.18 4.11
N PRO A 3 33.33 -18.83 4.77
CA PRO A 3 32.19 -19.43 4.10
C PRO A 3 31.32 -18.34 3.45
N ALA A 4 30.98 -18.54 2.18
CA ALA A 4 30.09 -17.66 1.43
C ALA A 4 28.76 -17.54 2.17
N ALA A 5 28.41 -16.31 2.59
CA ALA A 5 27.11 -16.00 3.16
C ALA A 5 26.03 -16.39 2.15
N LYS A 6 25.28 -17.46 2.46
CA LYS A 6 24.05 -17.79 1.73
C LYS A 6 23.14 -16.57 1.83
N LYS A 7 22.95 -15.85 0.72
CA LYS A 7 21.92 -14.81 0.60
C LYS A 7 20.58 -15.50 0.88
N THR A 8 20.06 -15.32 2.08
CA THR A 8 18.67 -15.66 2.40
C THR A 8 17.81 -14.94 1.38
N ALA A 9 17.01 -15.69 0.61
CA ALA A 9 16.06 -15.09 -0.31
C ALA A 9 15.21 -14.10 0.48
N ILE A 10 15.29 -12.82 0.13
CA ILE A 10 14.51 -11.77 0.79
C ILE A 10 13.04 -12.08 0.50
N GLN A 11 12.35 -12.69 1.47
CA GLN A 11 10.91 -12.83 1.40
C GLN A 11 10.31 -11.49 1.76
N TRP A 12 9.85 -10.79 0.73
CA TRP A 12 9.10 -9.56 0.92
C TRP A 12 7.80 -9.85 1.65
N PRO A 13 7.40 -8.99 2.61
CA PRO A 13 6.16 -9.19 3.33
C PRO A 13 4.99 -9.21 2.33
N LYS A 14 4.11 -10.21 2.47
CA LYS A 14 2.80 -10.15 1.83
C LYS A 14 2.07 -8.94 2.40
N LEU A 15 1.50 -8.14 1.52
CA LEU A 15 0.71 -6.99 1.95
C LEU A 15 -0.46 -7.49 2.79
N SER A 16 -0.76 -6.81 3.89
CA SER A 16 -2.02 -6.96 4.61
C SER A 16 -2.98 -5.85 4.15
N GLY A 17 -4.23 -6.19 3.85
CA GLY A 17 -5.18 -5.25 3.26
C GLY A 17 -6.35 -5.89 2.48
N PRO A 18 -7.14 -5.07 1.76
CA PRO A 18 -8.38 -5.50 1.09
C PRO A 18 -8.20 -6.61 0.06
N HIS A 19 -7.01 -6.81 -0.49
CA HIS A 19 -6.70 -7.88 -1.45
C HIS A 19 -6.71 -9.28 -0.80
N ILE A 20 -6.45 -9.39 0.51
CA ILE A 20 -6.68 -10.64 1.27
C ILE A 20 -8.18 -10.90 1.40
N CYS A 21 -8.96 -9.88 1.75
CA CYS A 21 -10.42 -9.98 1.86
C CYS A 21 -11.11 -10.19 0.50
N MET A 22 -10.62 -9.53 -0.56
CA MET A 22 -11.00 -9.77 -1.96
C MET A 22 -10.62 -11.17 -2.40
N GLY A 23 -9.45 -11.68 -1.99
CA GLY A 23 -9.04 -13.05 -2.21
C GLY A 23 -9.99 -14.07 -1.59
N ALA A 24 -10.43 -13.83 -0.35
CA ALA A 24 -11.45 -14.63 0.30
C ALA A 24 -12.81 -14.53 -0.42
N GLY A 25 -13.19 -13.33 -0.88
CA GLY A 25 -14.38 -13.13 -1.71
C GLY A 25 -14.32 -13.83 -3.06
N GLN A 26 -13.18 -13.81 -3.73
CA GLN A 26 -12.94 -14.51 -4.98
C GLN A 26 -13.04 -16.03 -4.79
N GLN A 27 -12.48 -16.55 -3.70
CA GLN A 27 -12.57 -17.97 -3.34
C GLN A 27 -14.02 -18.40 -3.02
N ALA A 28 -14.78 -17.55 -2.32
CA ALA A 28 -16.20 -17.79 -2.06
C ALA A 28 -17.03 -17.78 -3.35
N LEU A 29 -16.78 -16.82 -4.24
CA LEU A 29 -17.42 -16.75 -5.57
C LEU A 29 -17.06 -17.94 -6.44
N ASP A 30 -15.80 -18.39 -6.42
CA ASP A 30 -15.36 -19.58 -7.17
C ASP A 30 -15.99 -20.86 -6.65
N LEU A 31 -16.17 -21.00 -5.34
CA LEU A 31 -16.86 -22.13 -4.75
C LEU A 31 -18.36 -22.09 -5.09
N ALA A 32 -18.98 -20.90 -5.08
CA ALA A 32 -20.35 -20.71 -5.56
C ALA A 32 -20.52 -21.12 -7.01
N ARG A 33 -19.62 -20.66 -7.87
CA ARG A 33 -19.58 -21.03 -9.29
C ARG A 33 -19.45 -22.55 -9.47
N LYS A 34 -18.52 -23.20 -8.76
CA LYS A 34 -18.35 -24.66 -8.83
C LYS A 34 -19.56 -25.43 -8.32
N GLY A 35 -20.19 -24.95 -7.25
CA GLY A 35 -21.43 -25.54 -6.71
C GLY A 35 -22.57 -25.48 -7.72
N LEU A 36 -22.74 -24.34 -8.38
CA LEU A 36 -23.75 -24.16 -9.43
C LEU A 36 -23.45 -25.03 -10.67
N LEU A 37 -22.20 -25.07 -11.14
CA LEU A 37 -21.84 -25.91 -12.29
C LEU A 37 -22.07 -27.41 -12.01
N SER A 38 -21.66 -27.88 -10.83
CA SER A 38 -21.87 -29.27 -10.41
C SER A 38 -23.36 -29.62 -10.29
N ALA A 39 -24.16 -28.73 -9.69
CA ALA A 39 -25.61 -28.93 -9.59
C ALA A 39 -26.29 -28.97 -10.97
N ALA A 40 -25.85 -28.14 -11.92
CA ALA A 40 -26.35 -28.13 -13.29
C ALA A 40 -25.98 -29.42 -14.04
N GLU A 41 -24.73 -29.89 -13.93
CA GLU A 41 -24.28 -31.15 -14.54
C GLU A 41 -25.09 -32.35 -14.05
N MET A 42 -25.38 -32.42 -12.75
CA MET A 42 -26.20 -33.49 -12.17
C MET A 42 -27.65 -33.51 -12.65
N ARG A 43 -28.14 -32.43 -13.26
CA ARG A 43 -29.56 -32.25 -13.64
C ARG A 43 -29.78 -31.92 -15.12
N GLY A 44 -28.81 -32.25 -15.96
CA GLY A 44 -28.94 -32.07 -17.41
C GLY A 44 -28.78 -30.61 -17.86
N GLU A 45 -27.79 -29.92 -17.30
CA GLU A 45 -27.32 -28.58 -17.69
C GLU A 45 -28.30 -27.42 -17.44
N SER A 46 -29.34 -27.64 -16.62
CA SER A 46 -30.29 -26.60 -16.24
C SER A 46 -30.51 -26.53 -14.72
N LEU A 47 -30.74 -25.33 -14.21
CA LEU A 47 -31.05 -25.05 -12.81
C LEU A 47 -32.23 -24.10 -12.71
N SER A 48 -33.15 -24.41 -11.80
CA SER A 48 -34.23 -23.52 -11.38
C SER A 48 -33.73 -22.48 -10.37
N GLN A 49 -34.51 -21.40 -10.20
CA GLN A 49 -34.20 -20.35 -9.22
C GLN A 49 -34.10 -20.87 -7.78
N ALA A 50 -34.94 -21.84 -7.41
CA ALA A 50 -34.90 -22.46 -6.08
C ALA A 50 -33.58 -23.22 -5.85
N GLU A 51 -33.06 -23.89 -6.88
CA GLU A 51 -31.81 -24.65 -6.78
C GLU A 51 -30.58 -23.74 -6.71
N ILE A 52 -30.59 -22.63 -7.46
CA ILE A 52 -29.58 -21.58 -7.32
C ILE A 52 -29.59 -21.06 -5.88
N ALA A 53 -30.77 -20.75 -5.33
CA ALA A 53 -30.92 -20.29 -3.95
C ALA A 53 -30.36 -21.31 -2.94
N THR A 54 -30.67 -22.59 -3.09
CA THR A 54 -30.15 -23.66 -2.21
C THR A 54 -28.62 -23.77 -2.23
N VAL A 55 -27.98 -23.55 -3.39
CA VAL A 55 -26.50 -23.52 -3.47
C VAL A 55 -25.93 -22.34 -2.68
N PHE A 56 -26.53 -21.16 -2.79
CA PHE A 56 -26.10 -20.00 -2.00
C PHE A 56 -26.40 -20.15 -0.49
N GLU A 57 -27.52 -20.79 -0.13
CA GLU A 57 -27.86 -21.11 1.26
C GLU A 57 -26.87 -22.12 1.85
N PHE A 58 -26.45 -23.15 1.10
CA PHE A 58 -25.42 -24.10 1.51
C PHE A 58 -24.06 -23.42 1.76
N ILE A 59 -23.69 -22.49 0.89
CA ILE A 59 -22.47 -21.69 1.02
C ILE A 59 -22.55 -20.78 2.25
N ALA A 60 -23.70 -20.14 2.47
CA ALA A 60 -23.95 -19.31 3.64
C ALA A 60 -23.96 -20.11 4.95
N ALA A 61 -24.42 -21.37 4.92
CA ALA A 61 -24.46 -22.27 6.08
C ALA A 61 -23.12 -22.99 6.34
N SER A 62 -22.16 -22.90 5.43
CA SER A 62 -20.84 -23.52 5.58
C SER A 62 -20.03 -22.75 6.64
N GLN A 63 -19.97 -23.29 7.86
CA GLN A 63 -19.12 -22.78 8.94
C GLN A 63 -17.67 -22.58 8.48
N ASN A 64 -17.14 -23.43 7.59
CA ASN A 64 -15.78 -23.31 7.05
C ASN A 64 -15.57 -22.02 6.24
N LEU A 65 -16.58 -21.52 5.54
CA LEU A 65 -16.49 -20.27 4.78
C LEU A 65 -16.49 -19.05 5.71
N PHE A 66 -17.37 -19.08 6.71
CA PHE A 66 -17.40 -18.06 7.75
C PHE A 66 -16.14 -18.10 8.61
N ASP A 67 -15.58 -19.28 8.84
CA ASP A 67 -14.32 -19.49 9.56
C ASP A 67 -13.11 -19.08 8.73
N ILE A 68 -13.13 -19.22 7.40
CA ILE A 68 -12.11 -18.65 6.51
C ILE A 68 -12.19 -17.13 6.54
N TYR A 69 -13.39 -16.54 6.45
CA TYR A 69 -13.58 -15.10 6.56
C TYR A 69 -13.17 -14.57 7.93
N ARG A 70 -13.64 -15.21 9.01
CA ARG A 70 -13.32 -14.88 10.40
C ARG A 70 -11.84 -15.08 10.69
N SER A 71 -11.23 -16.18 10.30
CA SER A 71 -9.80 -16.45 10.48
C SER A 71 -8.94 -15.47 9.66
N ASN A 72 -9.34 -15.11 8.44
CA ASN A 72 -8.65 -14.09 7.66
C ASN A 72 -8.83 -12.67 8.25
N TYR A 73 -10.04 -12.35 8.71
CA TYR A 73 -10.36 -11.09 9.38
C TYR A 73 -9.65 -10.97 10.73
N GLU A 74 -9.60 -12.04 11.51
CA GLU A 74 -8.88 -12.15 12.77
C GLU A 74 -7.37 -12.20 12.55
N ALA A 75 -6.86 -12.89 11.55
CA ALA A 75 -5.44 -12.85 11.19
C ALA A 75 -5.02 -11.46 10.73
N CYS A 76 -5.84 -10.78 9.92
CA CYS A 76 -5.67 -9.36 9.62
C CYS A 76 -5.71 -8.56 10.93
N GLY A 77 -6.72 -8.73 11.76
CA GLY A 77 -6.85 -8.05 13.05
C GLY A 77 -5.68 -8.29 14.02
N GLN A 78 -5.10 -9.48 14.06
CA GLN A 78 -3.98 -9.86 14.93
C GLN A 78 -2.66 -9.30 14.41
N VAL A 79 -2.45 -9.26 13.10
CA VAL A 79 -1.34 -8.54 12.46
C VAL A 79 -1.48 -7.02 12.67
N HIS A 80 -2.72 -6.52 12.69
CA HIS A 80 -3.04 -5.10 12.87
C HIS A 80 -3.34 -4.68 14.32
N LYS A 81 -3.25 -5.58 15.32
CA LYS A 81 -3.53 -5.27 16.74
C LYS A 81 -2.60 -4.24 17.38
N LYS A 82 -1.63 -3.69 16.64
CA LYS A 82 -0.78 -2.56 17.03
C LYS A 82 -1.01 -1.27 16.24
N GLN A 83 -1.93 -1.22 15.27
CA GLN A 83 -2.23 0.00 14.51
C GLN A 83 -3.73 0.17 14.23
N PRO A 84 -4.30 1.38 14.36
CA PRO A 84 -5.66 1.66 13.95
C PRO A 84 -5.84 1.35 12.46
N PHE A 85 -6.99 0.77 12.12
CA PHE A 85 -7.35 0.38 10.77
C PHE A 85 -7.29 1.63 9.86
N VAL A 86 -6.22 1.77 9.07
CA VAL A 86 -6.20 2.76 7.99
C VAL A 86 -7.18 2.22 6.96
N GLY A 87 -8.39 2.77 6.92
CA GLY A 87 -9.36 2.44 5.90
C GLY A 87 -8.67 2.55 4.54
N ALA A 88 -8.76 1.50 3.72
CA ALA A 88 -8.12 1.47 2.40
C ALA A 88 -8.86 2.42 1.44
N ASN A 89 -8.69 3.71 1.69
CA ASN A 89 -9.08 4.80 0.82
C ASN A 89 -8.02 4.93 -0.29
N LYS A 90 -8.26 5.83 -1.24
CA LYS A 90 -7.36 6.01 -2.39
C LYS A 90 -5.95 6.42 -1.93
N ASP A 91 -5.87 7.19 -0.85
CA ASP A 91 -4.63 7.66 -0.23
C ASP A 91 -3.75 6.50 0.27
N PHE A 92 -4.36 5.42 0.79
CA PHE A 92 -3.62 4.24 1.26
C PHE A 92 -2.68 3.67 0.19
N PHE A 93 -3.12 3.62 -1.07
CA PHE A 93 -2.31 3.07 -2.16
C PHE A 93 -1.18 4.02 -2.55
N ALA A 94 -1.45 5.32 -2.64
CA ALA A 94 -0.43 6.33 -2.88
C ALA A 94 0.64 6.30 -1.78
N MET A 95 0.24 6.28 -0.51
CA MET A 95 1.16 6.16 0.62
C MET A 95 1.99 4.87 0.56
N SER A 96 1.40 3.73 0.19
CA SER A 96 2.11 2.45 0.10
C SER A 96 3.21 2.47 -0.97
N VAL A 97 2.90 3.03 -2.15
CA VAL A 97 3.86 3.17 -3.24
C VAL A 97 4.98 4.16 -2.87
N LEU A 98 4.63 5.32 -2.31
CA LEU A 98 5.62 6.29 -1.82
C LEU A 98 6.47 5.68 -0.70
N ARG A 99 5.90 4.86 0.17
CA ARG A 99 6.65 4.15 1.21
C ARG A 99 7.68 3.21 0.60
N PHE A 100 7.33 2.41 -0.41
CA PHE A 100 8.32 1.59 -1.12
C PHE A 100 9.43 2.43 -1.73
N LEU A 101 9.08 3.62 -2.23
CA LEU A 101 10.04 4.54 -2.81
C LEU A 101 11.04 5.07 -1.78
N CYS A 102 10.61 5.36 -0.55
CA CYS A 102 11.44 6.17 0.35
C CYS A 102 11.60 5.67 1.80
N PHE A 103 11.05 4.53 2.22
CA PHE A 103 11.03 4.11 3.64
C PHE A 103 12.42 4.11 4.30
N ASP A 104 13.44 3.63 3.58
CA ASP A 104 14.81 3.52 4.06
C ASP A 104 15.48 4.89 4.25
N ILE A 105 15.04 5.89 3.48
CA ILE A 105 15.52 7.26 3.57
C ILE A 105 14.71 8.02 4.63
N VAL A 106 13.38 7.92 4.63
CA VAL A 106 12.50 8.59 5.60
C VAL A 106 12.96 8.27 7.03
N ARG A 107 13.10 6.99 7.35
CA ARG A 107 13.51 6.55 8.70
C ARG A 107 14.93 6.96 9.07
N LYS A 108 15.80 7.16 8.08
CA LYS A 108 17.19 7.58 8.31
C LYS A 108 17.34 9.08 8.46
N VAL A 109 16.56 9.87 7.71
CA VAL A 109 16.64 11.33 7.70
C VAL A 109 15.84 11.93 8.84
N PHE A 110 14.68 11.34 9.15
CA PHE A 110 13.74 11.84 10.15
C PHE A 110 13.67 10.96 11.41
N ASP A 111 14.75 10.23 11.71
CA ASP A 111 14.85 9.34 12.87
C ASP A 111 14.46 10.04 14.18
N ARG A 112 14.92 11.28 14.36
CA ARG A 112 14.64 12.12 15.53
C ARG A 112 13.18 12.52 15.62
N GLN A 113 12.52 12.86 14.51
CA GLN A 113 11.10 13.21 14.49
C GLN A 113 10.25 11.99 14.86
N ILE A 114 10.54 10.84 14.24
CA ILE A 114 9.84 9.58 14.53
C ILE A 114 10.02 9.18 16.00
N ALA A 115 11.24 9.24 16.53
CA ALA A 115 11.52 8.86 17.92
C ALA A 115 10.86 9.78 18.97
N ARG A 116 10.55 11.03 18.62
CA ARG A 116 9.91 12.00 19.52
C ARG A 116 8.39 11.99 19.46
N THR A 117 7.81 11.23 18.53
CA THR A 117 6.38 11.21 18.25
C THR A 117 5.87 9.79 18.42
N ASP A 118 5.55 9.12 17.32
CA ASP A 118 5.15 7.72 17.26
C ASP A 118 5.41 7.15 15.86
N ASP A 119 5.13 5.85 15.69
CA ASP A 119 5.24 5.18 14.40
C ASP A 119 4.25 5.70 13.35
N ASN A 120 3.24 6.51 13.74
CA ASN A 120 2.29 7.08 12.80
C ASN A 120 2.85 8.31 12.06
N TRP A 121 3.90 8.95 12.60
CA TRP A 121 4.51 10.13 11.97
C TRP A 121 4.95 9.86 10.52
N GLU A 122 5.51 8.67 10.26
CA GLU A 122 5.91 8.23 8.92
C GLU A 122 4.70 8.17 7.97
N ILE A 123 3.56 7.71 8.45
CA ILE A 123 2.33 7.59 7.66
C ILE A 123 1.80 8.99 7.31
N GLU A 124 1.77 9.89 8.28
CA GLU A 124 1.31 11.27 8.07
C GLU A 124 2.25 12.06 7.14
N PHE A 125 3.56 11.82 7.24
CA PHE A 125 4.53 12.36 6.28
C PHE A 125 4.25 11.88 4.86
N LEU A 126 4.00 10.58 4.67
CA LEU A 126 3.68 10.00 3.35
C LEU A 126 2.35 10.50 2.80
N HIS A 127 1.36 10.71 3.66
CA HIS A 127 0.08 11.32 3.28
C HIS A 127 0.31 12.74 2.76
N ALA A 128 1.03 13.56 3.53
CA ALA A 128 1.38 14.92 3.14
C ALA A 128 2.21 14.97 1.85
N PHE A 129 3.13 14.02 1.66
CA PHE A 129 3.89 13.89 0.42
C PHE A 129 2.96 13.58 -0.76
N SER A 130 2.03 12.64 -0.62
CA SER A 130 1.06 12.34 -1.69
C SER A 130 0.19 13.56 -2.05
N LEU A 131 -0.25 14.33 -1.04
CA LEU A 131 -1.02 15.55 -1.25
C LEU A 131 -0.21 16.64 -1.95
N TYR A 132 1.06 16.79 -1.58
CA TYR A 132 1.96 17.73 -2.24
C TYR A 132 2.10 17.40 -3.73
N ILE A 133 2.36 16.13 -4.08
CA ILE A 133 2.43 15.68 -5.48
C ILE A 133 1.13 16.00 -6.23
N CYS A 134 -0.03 15.76 -5.62
CA CYS A 134 -1.32 16.12 -6.22
C CYS A 134 -1.48 17.62 -6.48
N GLN A 135 -0.88 18.46 -5.64
CA GLN A 135 -0.99 19.92 -5.75
C GLN A 135 0.01 20.51 -6.75
N THR A 136 1.21 19.95 -6.84
CA THR A 136 2.32 20.58 -7.57
C THR A 136 2.67 19.91 -8.89
N SER A 137 2.40 18.61 -9.03
CA SER A 137 2.83 17.81 -10.18
C SER A 137 1.65 17.21 -10.94
N ASN A 138 0.84 16.38 -10.27
CA ASN A 138 -0.21 15.61 -10.92
C ASN A 138 -1.45 15.48 -10.04
N ALA A 139 -2.48 16.29 -10.32
CA ALA A 139 -3.77 16.23 -9.62
C ALA A 139 -4.46 14.86 -9.67
N GLY A 140 -4.14 14.03 -10.66
CA GLY A 140 -4.63 12.65 -10.81
C GLY A 140 -3.80 11.60 -10.08
N PHE A 141 -2.66 11.94 -9.46
CA PHE A 141 -1.67 10.97 -8.95
C PHE A 141 -2.28 9.88 -8.05
N VAL A 142 -3.08 10.27 -7.05
CA VAL A 142 -3.74 9.33 -6.13
C VAL A 142 -4.79 8.46 -6.84
N GLU A 143 -5.56 9.05 -7.75
CA GLU A 143 -6.58 8.32 -8.53
C GLU A 143 -5.94 7.33 -9.50
N ASP A 144 -4.88 7.75 -10.20
CA ASP A 144 -4.12 6.95 -11.15
C ASP A 144 -3.48 5.75 -10.44
N LEU A 145 -2.82 5.97 -9.30
CA LEU A 145 -2.24 4.88 -8.51
C LEU A 145 -3.31 3.93 -7.96
N SER A 146 -4.45 4.47 -7.49
CA SER A 146 -5.55 3.63 -7.02
C SER A 146 -6.14 2.79 -8.16
N SER A 147 -6.27 3.36 -9.36
CA SER A 147 -6.77 2.67 -10.55
C SER A 147 -5.80 1.57 -11.01
N ALA A 148 -4.51 1.90 -11.13
CA ALA A 148 -3.46 0.94 -11.49
C ALA A 148 -3.39 -0.22 -10.49
N TYR A 149 -3.46 0.08 -9.19
CA TYR A 149 -3.51 -0.94 -8.15
C TYR A 149 -4.75 -1.84 -8.28
N ARG A 150 -5.94 -1.29 -8.57
CA ARG A 150 -7.16 -2.10 -8.75
C ARG A 150 -7.04 -3.05 -9.93
N MET A 151 -6.43 -2.61 -11.03
CA MET A 151 -6.16 -3.49 -12.17
C MET A 151 -5.21 -4.62 -11.79
N LEU A 152 -4.10 -4.29 -11.11
CA LEU A 152 -3.14 -5.27 -10.61
C LEU A 152 -3.82 -6.27 -9.64
N ALA A 153 -4.70 -5.79 -8.77
CA ALA A 153 -5.47 -6.60 -7.82
C ALA A 153 -6.47 -7.52 -8.50
N LYS A 154 -7.05 -7.10 -9.63
CA LYS A 154 -7.92 -7.95 -10.44
C LYS A 154 -7.12 -9.08 -11.11
N GLU A 155 -5.89 -8.81 -11.52
CA GLU A 155 -5.02 -9.80 -12.17
C GLU A 155 -4.44 -10.82 -11.19
N HIS A 156 -3.92 -10.35 -10.07
CA HIS A 156 -3.17 -11.19 -9.13
C HIS A 156 -3.95 -11.62 -7.89
N GLY A 157 -5.10 -10.99 -7.59
CA GLY A 157 -5.92 -11.32 -6.43
C GLY A 157 -5.13 -11.37 -5.12
N ASN A 158 -5.13 -12.51 -4.45
CA ASN A 158 -4.45 -12.73 -3.17
C ASN A 158 -2.93 -12.95 -3.30
N SER A 159 -2.39 -13.06 -4.51
CA SER A 159 -0.95 -13.27 -4.74
C SER A 159 -0.18 -11.96 -4.86
N ILE A 160 -0.82 -10.80 -4.72
CA ILE A 160 -0.12 -9.52 -4.70
C ILE A 160 0.86 -9.46 -3.53
N THR A 161 2.07 -9.02 -3.85
CA THR A 161 3.12 -8.70 -2.90
C THR A 161 3.68 -7.31 -3.16
N ALA A 162 4.51 -6.79 -2.25
CA ALA A 162 5.27 -5.57 -2.50
C ALA A 162 6.11 -5.65 -3.79
N VAL A 163 6.63 -6.84 -4.14
CA VAL A 163 7.39 -7.08 -5.38
C VAL A 163 6.49 -6.98 -6.61
N THR A 164 5.26 -7.48 -6.52
CA THR A 164 4.27 -7.40 -7.61
C THR A 164 3.95 -5.93 -7.91
N ILE A 165 3.70 -5.12 -6.88
CA ILE A 165 3.47 -3.67 -7.03
C ILE A 165 4.73 -2.98 -7.58
N ALA A 166 5.89 -3.34 -7.05
CA ALA A 166 7.15 -2.73 -7.43
C ALA A 166 7.51 -2.96 -8.91
N ASN A 167 7.10 -4.10 -9.47
CA ASN A 167 7.37 -4.46 -10.86
C ASN A 167 6.23 -4.09 -11.82
N ASP A 168 5.07 -3.70 -11.31
CA ASP A 168 3.97 -3.27 -12.16
C ASP A 168 4.40 -2.09 -13.02
N ARG A 169 4.18 -2.21 -14.33
CA ARG A 169 4.65 -1.21 -15.29
C ARG A 169 3.88 0.10 -15.14
N THR A 170 2.57 0.03 -14.96
CA THR A 170 1.69 1.21 -14.89
C THR A 170 2.02 2.05 -13.66
N ILE A 171 2.16 1.40 -12.50
CA ILE A 171 2.53 2.06 -11.24
C ILE A 171 3.90 2.74 -11.38
N ARG A 172 4.88 2.06 -12.00
CA ARG A 172 6.20 2.65 -12.24
C ARG A 172 6.15 3.88 -13.13
N GLU A 173 5.40 3.83 -14.23
CA GLU A 173 5.24 4.97 -15.14
C GLU A 173 4.55 6.15 -14.44
N ILE A 174 3.54 5.90 -13.59
CA ILE A 174 2.89 6.96 -12.81
C ILE A 174 3.88 7.62 -11.84
N VAL A 175 4.68 6.81 -11.14
CA VAL A 175 5.68 7.31 -10.18
C VAL A 175 6.81 8.06 -10.89
N ALA A 176 7.32 7.54 -12.00
CA ALA A 176 8.39 8.17 -12.77
C ALA A 176 7.98 9.56 -13.25
N ARG A 177 6.78 9.70 -13.83
CA ARG A 177 6.25 11.00 -14.28
C ARG A 177 6.09 11.98 -13.14
N ALA A 178 5.62 11.53 -11.97
CA ALA A 178 5.48 12.41 -10.81
C ALA A 178 6.84 12.80 -10.22
N ALA A 179 7.87 11.96 -10.40
CA ALA A 179 9.20 12.20 -9.85
C ALA A 179 9.94 13.33 -10.57
N ASP A 180 9.64 13.59 -11.84
CA ASP A 180 10.23 14.70 -12.60
C ASP A 180 9.96 16.07 -11.96
N ASP A 181 8.87 16.19 -11.18
CA ASP A 181 8.47 17.41 -10.48
C ASP A 181 8.72 17.33 -8.95
N PHE A 182 9.49 16.34 -8.49
CA PHE A 182 9.86 16.33 -7.08
C PHE A 182 10.78 17.51 -6.75
N PRO A 183 10.73 18.00 -5.50
CA PRO A 183 11.58 19.08 -5.04
C PRO A 183 13.04 18.90 -5.45
N SER A 184 13.57 19.90 -6.15
CA SER A 184 14.91 19.87 -6.74
C SER A 184 15.76 21.09 -6.36
N ASP A 185 15.13 22.17 -5.90
CA ASP A 185 15.81 23.37 -5.46
C ASP A 185 15.34 23.87 -4.08
N HIS A 186 16.01 24.91 -3.58
CA HIS A 186 15.73 25.49 -2.27
C HIS A 186 14.27 25.96 -2.11
N THR A 187 13.67 26.56 -3.15
CA THR A 187 12.29 27.04 -3.09
C THR A 187 11.32 25.87 -2.99
N ASP A 188 11.55 24.80 -3.75
CA ASP A 188 10.76 23.58 -3.64
C ASP A 188 10.89 22.93 -2.26
N PHE A 189 12.09 22.88 -1.69
CA PHE A 189 12.31 22.30 -0.35
C PHE A 189 11.56 23.09 0.73
N VAL A 190 11.56 24.42 0.63
CA VAL A 190 10.75 25.28 1.52
C VAL A 190 9.27 24.97 1.35
N ASN A 191 8.76 24.95 0.12
CA ASN A 191 7.35 24.69 -0.18
C ASN A 191 6.89 23.32 0.32
N PHE A 192 7.70 22.28 0.07
CA PHE A 192 7.45 20.93 0.55
C PHE A 192 7.44 20.88 2.08
N SER A 193 8.45 21.47 2.74
CA SER A 193 8.51 21.50 4.20
C SER A 193 7.29 22.18 4.82
N ASN A 194 6.80 23.27 4.22
CA ASN A 194 5.61 23.99 4.66
C ASN A 194 4.33 23.16 4.48
N ALA A 195 4.18 22.49 3.34
CA ALA A 195 3.05 21.61 3.07
C ALA A 195 3.00 20.43 4.06
N VAL A 196 4.13 19.77 4.28
CA VAL A 196 4.27 18.67 5.25
C VAL A 196 3.99 19.15 6.68
N ASN A 197 4.58 20.28 7.09
CA ASN A 197 4.38 20.82 8.43
C ASN A 197 2.93 21.24 8.70
N LYS A 198 2.21 21.72 7.68
CA LYS A 198 0.79 22.03 7.78
C LYS A 198 -0.02 20.76 8.08
N ALA A 199 0.15 19.71 7.27
CA ALA A 199 -0.53 18.43 7.46
C ALA A 199 -0.21 17.79 8.82
N LEU A 200 1.07 17.79 9.22
CA LEU A 200 1.49 17.26 10.52
C LEU A 200 0.92 18.07 11.69
N SER A 201 0.84 19.39 11.58
CA SER A 201 0.25 20.23 12.64
C SER A 201 -1.23 19.95 12.80
N ASP A 202 -1.99 19.87 11.70
CA ASP A 202 -3.42 19.58 11.72
C ASP A 202 -3.73 18.24 12.42
N ARG A 203 -2.83 17.25 12.27
CA ARG A 203 -2.96 15.94 12.90
C ARG A 203 -2.52 15.91 14.37
N TYR A 204 -1.41 16.57 14.67
CA TYR A 204 -0.76 16.52 15.98
C TYR A 204 -0.98 17.81 16.80
N ASN A 205 -2.16 18.45 16.66
CA ASN A 205 -2.53 19.74 17.28
C ASN A 205 -2.13 19.92 18.77
N ASN A 206 -1.95 18.82 19.53
CA ASN A 206 -1.60 18.83 20.94
C ASN A 206 -0.09 18.75 21.24
N TYR A 207 0.74 18.41 20.24
CA TYR A 207 2.19 18.41 20.39
C TYR A 207 2.70 19.82 20.11
N GLY A 208 3.46 20.39 21.06
CA GLY A 208 4.03 21.73 20.92
C GLY A 208 4.87 21.93 19.63
N PRO A 209 5.41 23.13 19.39
CA PRO A 209 5.78 23.58 18.05
C PRO A 209 6.98 22.89 17.36
N SER A 210 7.69 21.94 17.97
CA SER A 210 9.03 21.51 17.51
C SER A 210 9.27 20.00 17.24
N PRO A 211 8.71 19.02 17.99
CA PRO A 211 9.14 17.62 17.82
C PRO A 211 8.60 16.95 16.55
N ILE A 212 7.51 17.44 15.96
CA ILE A 212 6.87 16.86 14.77
C ILE A 212 7.35 17.48 13.44
N LYS A 213 7.94 18.69 13.45
CA LYS A 213 8.16 19.48 12.24
C LYS A 213 9.40 19.04 11.46
N VAL A 214 9.31 19.13 10.14
CA VAL A 214 10.43 18.97 9.20
C VAL A 214 11.01 20.33 8.84
N SER A 215 12.33 20.43 8.76
CA SER A 215 13.03 21.64 8.30
C SER A 215 13.52 21.46 6.87
N GLU A 216 13.69 22.56 6.14
CA GLU A 216 14.20 22.57 4.77
C GLU A 216 15.54 21.81 4.60
N PRO A 217 16.55 21.96 5.49
CA PRO A 217 17.78 21.17 5.37
C PRO A 217 17.58 19.64 5.49
N LEU A 218 16.56 19.20 6.24
CA LEU A 218 16.21 17.76 6.31
C LEU A 218 15.48 17.30 5.05
N VAL A 219 14.66 18.17 4.46
CA VAL A 219 13.97 17.92 3.19
C VAL A 219 14.97 17.84 2.03
N GLU A 220 15.93 18.76 1.94
CA GLU A 220 17.04 18.69 0.98
C GLU A 220 17.83 17.39 1.15
N LYS A 221 18.18 17.02 2.40
CA LYS A 221 18.86 15.75 2.69
C LYS A 221 18.04 14.52 2.32
N PHE A 222 16.71 14.61 2.38
CA PHE A 222 15.79 13.56 1.96
C PHE A 222 15.81 13.39 0.43
N PHE A 223 15.57 14.46 -0.33
CA PHE A 223 15.52 14.40 -1.80
C PHE A 223 16.89 14.12 -2.43
N SER A 224 17.98 14.68 -1.90
CA SER A 224 19.34 14.33 -2.35
C SER A 224 19.68 12.84 -2.17
N GLN A 225 19.18 12.21 -1.10
CA GLN A 225 19.33 10.75 -0.94
C GLN A 225 18.36 9.96 -1.81
N LEU A 226 17.18 10.50 -2.10
CA LEU A 226 16.19 9.88 -2.98
C LEU A 226 16.75 9.71 -4.40
N TRP A 227 17.45 10.74 -4.89
CA TRP A 227 18.09 10.79 -6.20
C TRP A 227 19.46 10.10 -6.28
N SER A 228 20.04 9.69 -5.15
CA SER A 228 21.38 9.11 -5.13
C SER A 228 21.42 7.67 -5.68
N ASP A 229 22.02 7.49 -6.85
CA ASP A 229 22.21 6.17 -7.51
C ASP A 229 22.87 5.12 -6.64
N SER A 230 23.92 5.50 -5.89
CA SER A 230 24.64 4.61 -4.98
C SER A 230 23.82 4.09 -3.79
N LYS A 231 22.62 4.65 -3.57
CA LYS A 231 21.76 4.36 -2.42
C LYS A 231 20.37 3.91 -2.83
N ARG A 232 20.11 3.61 -4.11
CA ARG A 232 18.76 3.21 -4.54
C ARG A 232 18.37 1.84 -3.99
N ASN A 233 17.22 1.78 -3.32
CA ASN A 233 16.58 0.52 -2.96
C ASN A 233 16.02 -0.17 -4.22
N TYR A 234 15.61 -1.44 -4.11
CA TYR A 234 15.11 -2.23 -5.26
C TYR A 234 13.98 -1.52 -6.04
N PHE A 235 13.01 -0.93 -5.35
CA PHE A 235 11.91 -0.25 -6.03
C PHE A 235 12.36 1.05 -6.71
N ARG A 236 13.18 1.89 -6.04
CA ARG A 236 13.77 3.09 -6.66
C ARG A 236 14.60 2.79 -7.89
N GLN A 237 15.33 1.68 -7.89
CA GLN A 237 16.13 1.27 -9.06
C GLN A 237 15.25 1.01 -10.29
N ILE A 238 14.05 0.47 -10.09
CA ILE A 238 13.17 0.05 -11.18
C ILE A 238 12.19 1.17 -11.57
N ALA A 239 11.79 2.02 -10.62
CA ALA A 239 10.81 3.08 -10.83
C ALA A 239 11.42 4.41 -11.30
N LEU A 240 12.67 4.72 -10.92
CA LEU A 240 13.35 5.98 -11.23
C LEU A 240 14.62 5.81 -12.07
N GLY A 241 14.94 4.57 -12.48
CA GLY A 241 16.18 4.19 -13.16
C GLY A 241 15.98 3.83 -14.62
#